data_AF-A0A8J8GQ42-F1
#
_entry.id   AF-A0A8J8GQ42-F1
#
_cell.length_a   1.000
_cell.length_b   1.000
_cell.length_c   1.000
_cell.angle_alpha   90.00
_cell.angle_beta   90.00
_cell.angle_gamma   90.00
#
_symmetry.space_group_name_H-M   'P 1'
#
loop_
_entity.id
_entity.type
_entity.pdbx_description
1 polymer ?
#
loop_
_entity_poly.entity_id
_entity_poly.type
_entity_poly.pdbx_seq_one_letter_code
_entity_poly.pdbx_strand_id
1 'polypeptide(L)'
;MADRNEPTDPESFATDIPLTDVFGTHPKTLLVSALLAESEDPTTHFTITELARITGLEESTVETHVAELEATGIVAETDELEDAKTYVFAEGTDAVDTIRRLRDELFEAEREAQK
;
A
#
# COMPACT_ATOMS: atom_id res chain seq x y z
N MET A 1 -25.31 -19.27 24.33
CA MET A 1 -23.88 -18.94 24.22
C MET A 1 -23.47 -19.17 22.77
N ALA A 2 -23.49 -18.10 21.99
CA ALA A 2 -22.88 -18.03 20.67
C ALA A 2 -22.27 -16.63 20.63
N ASP A 3 -21.04 -16.55 21.15
CA ASP A 3 -20.21 -15.36 21.05
C ASP A 3 -19.81 -15.27 19.57
N ARG A 4 -20.58 -14.47 18.83
CA ARG A 4 -20.31 -14.17 17.43
C ARG A 4 -19.13 -13.22 17.47
N ASN A 5 -17.93 -13.78 17.35
CA ASN A 5 -16.70 -13.03 17.20
C ASN A 5 -16.87 -12.08 16.01
N GLU A 6 -17.20 -10.83 16.31
CA GLU A 6 -17.23 -9.72 15.37
C GLU A 6 -15.81 -9.61 14.79
N PRO A 7 -15.63 -9.59 13.45
CA PRO A 7 -14.33 -9.22 12.91
C PRO A 7 -14.07 -7.79 13.38
N THR A 8 -13.06 -7.67 14.24
CA THR A 8 -12.49 -6.42 14.73
C THR A 8 -12.29 -5.48 13.54
N ASP A 9 -12.74 -4.24 13.69
CA ASP A 9 -12.63 -3.14 12.72
C ASP A 9 -11.36 -3.26 11.85
N PRO A 10 -11.47 -3.19 10.51
CA PRO A 10 -10.31 -3.02 9.68
C PRO A 10 -9.81 -1.58 9.90
N GLU A 11 -8.99 -1.38 10.94
CA GLU A 11 -8.09 -0.24 11.00
C GLU A 11 -7.31 -0.25 9.68
N SER A 12 -7.68 0.67 8.79
CA SER A 12 -7.08 0.86 7.48
C SER A 12 -5.59 1.16 7.69
N PHE A 13 -4.76 0.12 7.62
CA PHE A 13 -3.31 0.19 7.85
C PHE A 13 -2.62 1.18 6.90
N ALA A 14 -3.25 1.50 5.75
CA ALA A 14 -2.74 2.51 4.83
C ALA A 14 -2.83 3.95 5.36
N THR A 15 -3.57 4.21 6.44
CA THR A 15 -3.84 5.56 6.96
C THR A 15 -2.72 6.07 7.88
N ASP A 16 -1.82 5.20 8.33
CA ASP A 16 -0.74 5.53 9.29
C ASP A 16 0.62 5.69 8.59
N ILE A 17 0.61 6.31 7.40
CA ILE A 17 1.84 6.60 6.65
C ILE A 17 1.90 8.11 6.33
N PRO A 18 3.04 8.79 6.56
CA PRO A 18 3.21 10.23 6.29
C PRO A 18 2.80 10.66 4.88
N LEU A 19 2.84 9.74 3.92
CA LEU A 19 2.42 9.98 2.56
C LEU A 19 0.93 10.33 2.44
N THR A 20 0.04 9.68 3.21
CA THR A 20 -1.38 10.00 3.19
C THR A 20 -1.68 11.33 3.88
N ASP A 21 -0.87 11.74 4.85
CA ASP A 21 -1.00 13.03 5.52
C ASP A 21 -0.58 14.18 4.61
N VAL A 22 0.49 13.99 3.80
CA VAL A 22 1.01 15.03 2.90
C VAL A 22 0.24 15.08 1.57
N PHE A 23 -0.04 13.94 0.96
CA PHE A 23 -0.63 13.85 -0.39
C PHE A 23 -2.13 13.53 -0.38
N GLY A 24 -2.72 13.32 0.80
CA GLY A 24 -4.13 13.00 0.98
C GLY A 24 -4.47 11.55 0.63
N THR A 25 -5.77 11.25 0.64
CA THR A 25 -6.33 9.90 0.49
C THR A 25 -6.68 9.53 -0.95
N HIS A 26 -5.97 10.10 -1.93
CA HIS A 26 -6.16 9.69 -3.32
C HIS A 26 -5.87 8.17 -3.46
N PRO A 27 -6.63 7.39 -4.26
CA PRO A 27 -6.44 5.94 -4.35
C PRO A 27 -5.01 5.48 -4.60
N LYS A 28 -4.29 6.17 -5.50
CA LYS A 28 -2.86 5.91 -5.76
C LYS A 28 -1.98 6.12 -4.53
N THR A 29 -2.24 7.15 -3.72
CA THR A 29 -1.49 7.41 -2.49
C THR A 29 -1.73 6.30 -1.48
N LEU A 30 -2.98 5.87 -1.31
CA LEU A 30 -3.34 4.77 -0.41
C LEU A 30 -2.68 3.45 -0.85
N LEU A 31 -2.70 3.13 -2.14
CA LEU A 31 -2.07 1.91 -2.68
C LEU A 31 -0.55 1.93 -2.52
N VAL A 32 0.09 3.04 -2.88
CA VAL A 32 1.53 3.24 -2.65
C VAL A 32 1.87 3.13 -1.16
N SER A 33 1.05 3.70 -0.29
CA SER A 33 1.23 3.61 1.16
C SER A 33 1.09 2.16 1.63
N ALA A 34 0.03 1.46 1.26
CA ALA A 34 -0.19 0.04 1.60
C ALA A 34 1.00 -0.85 1.20
N LEU A 35 1.49 -0.71 -0.04
CA LEU A 35 2.62 -1.48 -0.54
C LEU A 35 3.95 -1.11 0.16
N LEU A 36 4.10 0.13 0.66
CA LEU A 36 5.28 0.58 1.42
C LEU A 36 5.26 0.18 2.90
N ALA A 37 4.09 0.11 3.54
CA ALA A 37 3.94 -0.26 4.94
C ALA A 37 4.50 -1.67 5.21
N GLU A 38 4.22 -2.59 4.30
CA GLU A 38 4.56 -4.00 4.46
C GLU A 38 5.94 -4.35 3.86
N SER A 39 6.67 -3.34 3.36
CA SER A 39 8.03 -3.49 2.82
C SER A 39 9.11 -3.77 3.88
N GLU A 40 8.76 -4.01 5.15
CA GLU A 40 9.72 -4.63 6.09
C GLU A 40 10.13 -6.03 5.60
N ASP A 41 9.28 -6.68 4.79
CA ASP A 41 9.61 -7.90 4.06
C ASP A 41 9.54 -7.64 2.53
N PRO A 42 10.67 -7.71 1.80
CA PRO A 42 10.73 -7.40 0.37
C PRO A 42 10.02 -8.43 -0.53
N THR A 43 9.36 -9.43 0.07
CA THR A 43 8.68 -10.53 -0.62
C THR A 43 7.16 -10.54 -0.40
N THR A 44 6.59 -9.47 0.15
CA THR A 44 5.15 -9.43 0.41
C THR A 44 4.37 -9.13 -0.88
N HIS A 45 3.72 -10.16 -1.42
CA HIS A 45 2.87 -10.11 -2.59
C HIS A 45 1.41 -9.85 -2.19
N PHE A 46 0.75 -8.87 -2.83
CA PHE A 46 -0.64 -8.53 -2.50
C PHE A 46 -1.61 -8.84 -3.63
N THR A 47 -2.70 -9.49 -3.31
CA THR A 47 -3.86 -9.59 -4.20
C THR A 47 -4.67 -8.29 -4.22
N ILE A 48 -5.51 -8.09 -5.25
CA ILE A 48 -6.46 -6.95 -5.32
C ILE A 48 -7.36 -6.90 -4.08
N THR A 49 -7.85 -8.05 -3.63
CA THR A 49 -8.74 -8.16 -2.48
C THR A 49 -8.05 -7.76 -1.18
N GLU A 50 -6.76 -8.11 -1.00
CA GLU A 50 -5.96 -7.67 0.14
C GLU A 50 -5.71 -6.16 0.11
N LEU A 51 -5.32 -5.62 -1.05
CA LEU A 51 -5.13 -4.17 -1.22
C LEU A 51 -6.42 -3.39 -0.93
N ALA A 52 -7.57 -3.87 -1.44
CA ALA A 52 -8.88 -3.29 -1.15
C ALA A 52 -9.18 -3.26 0.35
N ARG A 53 -8.89 -4.36 1.05
CA ARG A 53 -9.06 -4.46 2.50
C ARG A 53 -8.13 -3.51 3.27
N ILE A 54 -6.86 -3.41 2.88
CA ILE A 54 -5.86 -2.57 3.56
C ILE A 54 -6.15 -1.07 3.36
N THR A 55 -6.54 -0.70 2.15
CA THR A 55 -6.78 0.70 1.75
C THR A 55 -8.21 1.17 2.01
N GLY A 56 -9.14 0.26 2.29
CA GLY A 56 -10.57 0.55 2.38
C GLY A 56 -11.24 0.93 1.06
N LEU A 57 -10.59 0.67 -0.08
CA LEU A 57 -11.10 0.96 -1.42
C LEU A 57 -11.96 -0.19 -1.96
N GLU A 58 -12.83 0.10 -2.93
CA GLU A 58 -13.52 -0.93 -3.71
C GLU A 58 -12.53 -1.66 -4.63
N GLU A 59 -12.69 -2.98 -4.80
CA GLU A 59 -11.78 -3.81 -5.62
C GLU A 59 -11.65 -3.30 -7.07
N SER A 60 -12.72 -2.78 -7.66
CA SER A 60 -12.69 -2.17 -9.00
C SER A 60 -11.85 -0.89 -9.08
N THR A 61 -11.83 -0.12 -8.00
CA THR A 61 -11.00 1.08 -7.85
C THR A 61 -9.54 0.69 -7.69
N VAL A 62 -9.28 -0.35 -6.90
CA VAL A 62 -7.93 -0.93 -6.75
C VAL A 62 -7.42 -1.44 -8.09
N GLU A 63 -8.18 -2.28 -8.79
CA GLU A 63 -7.81 -2.83 -10.10
C GLU A 63 -7.45 -1.71 -11.10
N THR A 64 -8.27 -0.66 -11.17
CA THR A 64 -8.04 0.49 -12.04
C THR A 64 -6.72 1.17 -11.71
N HIS A 65 -6.49 1.53 -10.44
CA HIS A 65 -5.33 2.33 -10.07
C HIS A 65 -4.03 1.52 -9.94
N VAL A 66 -4.11 0.22 -9.64
CA VAL A 66 -2.97 -0.68 -9.69
C VAL A 66 -2.47 -0.82 -11.13
N ALA A 67 -3.37 -1.02 -12.10
CA ALA A 67 -3.00 -1.06 -13.52
C ALA A 67 -2.35 0.25 -13.99
N GLU A 68 -2.81 1.40 -13.50
CA GLU A 68 -2.16 2.68 -13.79
C GLU A 68 -0.76 2.80 -13.17
N LEU A 69 -0.56 2.30 -11.95
CA LEU A 69 0.75 2.29 -11.28
C LEU A 69 1.71 1.31 -11.94
N GLU A 70 1.21 0.16 -12.37
CA GLU A 70 1.95 -0.83 -13.16
C GLU A 70 2.41 -0.24 -14.49
N ALA A 71 1.53 0.46 -15.20
CA ALA A 71 1.88 1.15 -16.46
C ALA A 71 2.97 2.22 -16.29
N THR A 72 3.15 2.75 -15.07
CA THR A 72 4.23 3.69 -14.74
C THR A 72 5.51 3.03 -14.22
N GLY A 73 5.51 1.71 -14.01
CA GLY A 73 6.64 0.96 -13.44
C GLY A 73 6.86 1.22 -11.95
N ILE A 74 5.85 1.70 -11.22
CA ILE A 74 5.90 1.87 -9.75
C ILE A 74 5.53 0.54 -9.07
N VAL A 75 4.60 -0.20 -9.67
CA VAL A 75 4.11 -1.50 -9.22
C VAL A 75 4.47 -2.54 -10.28
N ALA A 76 4.68 -3.79 -9.87
CA ALA A 76 4.88 -4.93 -10.75
C ALA A 76 3.85 -6.01 -10.44
N GLU A 77 3.24 -6.58 -11.48
CA GLU A 77 2.46 -7.82 -11.38
C GLU A 77 3.41 -9.01 -11.20
N THR A 78 3.02 -9.93 -10.32
CA THR A 78 3.74 -11.17 -10.02
C THR A 78 2.77 -12.35 -9.99
N ASP A 79 3.26 -13.52 -10.43
CA ASP A 79 2.51 -14.78 -10.49
C ASP A 79 2.92 -15.76 -9.38
N GLU A 80 3.39 -15.26 -8.23
CA GLU A 80 3.91 -16.10 -7.13
C GLU A 80 2.83 -16.94 -6.43
N LEU A 81 1.54 -16.57 -6.58
CA LEU A 81 0.40 -17.37 -6.11
C LEU A 81 -0.27 -18.07 -7.29
N GLU A 82 -0.36 -19.40 -7.22
CA GLU A 82 -0.85 -20.27 -8.33
C GLU A 82 -2.26 -19.92 -8.85
N ASP A 83 -3.09 -19.24 -8.05
CA ASP A 83 -4.50 -18.98 -8.36
C ASP A 83 -4.88 -17.49 -8.42
N ALA A 84 -3.94 -16.55 -8.22
CA ALA A 84 -4.25 -15.13 -8.19
C ALA A 84 -3.08 -14.23 -8.65
N LYS A 85 -3.42 -13.20 -9.43
CA LYS A 85 -2.49 -12.10 -9.71
C LYS A 85 -2.14 -11.39 -8.41
N THR A 86 -0.85 -11.18 -8.20
CA THR A 86 -0.34 -10.43 -7.06
C THR A 86 0.45 -9.23 -7.53
N TYR A 87 0.61 -8.26 -6.64
CA TYR A 87 1.26 -7.00 -6.95
C TYR A 87 2.25 -6.64 -5.85
N VAL A 88 3.40 -6.15 -6.29
CA VAL A 88 4.50 -5.69 -5.43
C VAL A 88 4.99 -4.33 -5.89
N PHE A 89 5.75 -3.65 -5.04
CA PHE A 89 6.56 -2.53 -5.49
C PHE A 89 7.57 -3.00 -6.55
N ALA A 90 7.74 -2.22 -7.62
CA ALA A 90 8.69 -2.53 -8.68
C ALA A 90 10.14 -2.30 -8.22
N GLU A 91 10.67 -3.29 -7.49
CA GLU A 91 12.01 -3.25 -6.90
C GLU A 91 13.12 -2.96 -7.93
N GLY A 92 14.16 -2.25 -7.48
CA GLY A 92 15.34 -1.96 -8.30
C GLY A 92 15.14 -0.83 -9.31
N THR A 93 14.07 -0.03 -9.17
CA THR A 93 13.86 1.18 -9.98
C THR A 93 14.14 2.45 -9.16
N ASP A 94 14.79 3.44 -9.80
CA ASP A 94 15.10 4.74 -9.16
C ASP A 94 13.84 5.44 -8.62
N ALA A 95 12.69 5.25 -9.29
CA ALA A 95 11.42 5.82 -8.88
C ALA A 95 10.98 5.27 -7.52
N VAL A 96 11.07 3.95 -7.34
CA VAL A 96 10.68 3.27 -6.10
C VAL A 96 11.63 3.62 -4.96
N ASP A 97 12.93 3.66 -5.22
CA ASP A 97 13.93 4.10 -4.23
C ASP A 97 13.68 5.55 -3.79
N THR A 98 13.29 6.43 -4.72
CA THR A 98 12.94 7.82 -4.43
C THR A 98 11.69 7.92 -3.56
N ILE A 99 10.65 7.12 -3.86
CA ILE A 99 9.42 7.08 -3.08
C ILE A 99 9.70 6.61 -1.63
N ARG A 100 10.53 5.57 -1.47
CA ARG A 100 10.95 5.08 -0.15
C ARG A 100 11.70 6.14 0.65
N ARG A 101 12.68 6.77 0.01
CA ARG A 101 13.44 7.84 0.62
C ARG A 101 12.54 9.00 1.05
N LEU A 102 11.59 9.38 0.20
CA LEU A 102 10.62 10.43 0.53
C LEU A 102 9.78 10.04 1.76
N ARG A 103 9.25 8.81 1.81
CA ARG A 103 8.52 8.30 2.97
C ARG A 103 9.35 8.45 4.26
N ASP A 104 10.62 8.06 4.23
CA ASP A 104 11.51 8.12 5.40
C ASP A 104 11.80 9.56 5.82
N GLU A 105 12.04 10.46 4.85
CA GLU A 105 12.23 11.89 5.11
C GLU A 105 10.96 12.52 5.70
N LEU A 106 9.77 12.11 5.26
CA LEU A 106 8.49 12.58 5.81
C LEU A 106 8.26 12.08 7.24
N PHE A 107 8.57 10.82 7.55
CA PHE A 107 8.51 10.29 8.92
C PHE A 107 9.38 11.10 9.88
N GLU A 108 10.61 11.44 9.47
CA GLU A 108 11.50 12.26 10.29
C GLU A 108 10.98 13.69 10.45
N ALA A 109 10.44 14.29 9.39
CA ALA A 109 9.83 15.62 9.46
C ALA A 109 8.63 15.68 10.42
N GLU A 110 7.77 14.66 10.41
CA GLU A 110 6.64 14.56 11.36
C GLU A 110 7.11 14.38 12.80
N ARG A 111 8.14 13.55 13.02
CA ARG A 111 8.77 13.39 14.35
C ARG A 111 9.38 14.68 14.88
N GLU A 112 9.96 15.51 14.01
CA GLU A 112 10.47 16.82 14.40
C GLU A 112 9.34 17.82 14.69
N ALA A 113 8.26 17.79 13.92
CA ALA A 113 7.11 18.68 14.11
C ALA A 113 6.32 18.40 15.41
N GLN A 114 6.39 17.17 15.93
CA GLN A 114 5.75 16.76 17.18
C GLN A 114 6.59 17.01 18.45
N LYS A 115 7.82 17.53 18.33
CA LYS A 115 8.69 17.92 19.46
C LYS A 115 8.46 19.37 19.89
#